data_AF-A0A1V6HZJ7-F1
#
_entry.id   AF-A0A1V6HZJ7-F1
#
_cell.length_a   1.000
_cell.length_b   1.000
_cell.length_c   1.000
_cell.angle_alpha   90.00
_cell.angle_beta   90.00
_cell.angle_gamma   90.00
#
_symmetry.space_group_name_H-M   'P 1'
#
loop_
_entity.id
_entity.type
_entity.pdbx_description
1 polymer ?
#
loop_
_entity_poly.entity_id
_entity_poly.type
_entity_poly.pdbx_seq_one_letter_code
_entity_poly.pdbx_strand_id
1 'polypeptide(L)'
;MDNSQNKAKFSLDSLNPAGVCTLVTIIAIIGAFAGLATKNPLWILFFLLPTTIYEAIRTQEGASTKFSSILLLVILVLEIFLIIFNVNFDLAGFFGAEEKYIAGYTLPLGDIKIFGPLLLATLSTILIFRTRGKYTKWLSIIIAIGSLVAIYLINPYFFQEALKLIVNSLFDRFSF
;
A
#
# COMPACT_ATOMS: atom_id res chain seq x y z
N MET A 1 -15.38 -27.57 -6.89
CA MET A 1 -14.45 -26.59 -6.26
C MET A 1 -15.21 -25.67 -5.31
N ASP A 2 -16.00 -26.21 -4.38
CA ASP A 2 -16.97 -25.44 -3.56
C ASP A 2 -16.74 -25.58 -2.04
N ASN A 3 -16.16 -26.70 -1.60
CA ASN A 3 -16.02 -27.02 -0.17
C ASN A 3 -14.90 -26.21 0.53
N SER A 4 -13.78 -25.95 -0.15
CA SER A 4 -12.64 -25.20 0.45
C SER A 4 -12.95 -23.71 0.66
N GLN A 5 -13.62 -23.09 -0.31
CA GLN A 5 -14.04 -21.68 -0.24
C GLN A 5 -15.10 -21.46 0.86
N ASN A 6 -16.04 -22.40 1.01
CA ASN A 6 -17.03 -22.33 2.09
C ASN A 6 -16.43 -22.55 3.48
N LYS A 7 -15.45 -23.46 3.63
CA LYS A 7 -14.71 -23.62 4.90
C LYS A 7 -13.90 -22.39 5.27
N ALA A 8 -13.16 -21.81 4.32
CA ALA A 8 -12.37 -20.61 4.55
C ALA A 8 -13.26 -19.41 4.93
N LYS A 9 -14.40 -19.24 4.23
CA LYS A 9 -15.39 -18.20 4.52
C LYS A 9 -16.02 -18.36 5.91
N PHE A 10 -16.39 -19.58 6.29
CA PHE A 10 -16.97 -19.90 7.60
C PHE A 10 -15.98 -19.67 8.77
N SER A 11 -14.70 -20.04 8.60
CA SER A 11 -13.67 -19.76 9.62
C SER A 11 -13.33 -18.27 9.76
N LEU A 12 -13.35 -17.51 8.66
CA LEU A 12 -13.10 -16.06 8.69
C LEU A 12 -14.20 -15.26 9.39
N ASP A 13 -15.47 -15.66 9.24
CA ASP A 13 -16.61 -15.01 9.92
C ASP A 13 -16.63 -15.28 11.44
N SER A 14 -16.02 -16.39 11.89
CA SER A 14 -15.86 -16.69 13.32
C SER A 14 -14.71 -15.93 14.00
N LEU A 15 -13.82 -15.31 13.20
CA LEU A 15 -12.63 -14.63 13.69
C LEU A 15 -12.99 -13.21 14.13
N ASN A 16 -12.61 -12.84 15.36
CA ASN A 16 -12.85 -11.49 15.86
C ASN A 16 -12.11 -10.48 14.95
N PRO A 17 -12.83 -9.61 14.22
CA PRO A 17 -12.21 -8.71 13.25
C PRO A 17 -11.23 -7.73 13.89
N ALA A 18 -11.45 -7.37 15.15
CA ALA A 18 -10.51 -6.54 15.90
C ALA A 18 -9.19 -7.28 16.15
N GLY A 19 -9.27 -8.56 16.54
CA GLY A 19 -8.09 -9.38 16.81
C GLY A 19 -7.17 -9.54 15.60
N VAL A 20 -7.76 -9.76 14.42
CA VAL A 20 -6.98 -9.85 13.16
C VAL A 20 -6.32 -8.52 12.83
N CYS A 21 -7.06 -7.40 12.89
CA CYS A 21 -6.52 -6.07 12.65
C CYS A 21 -5.36 -5.74 13.59
N THR A 22 -5.47 -6.06 14.88
CA THR A 22 -4.39 -5.86 15.84
C THR A 22 -3.18 -6.73 15.52
N LEU A 23 -3.39 -8.02 15.20
CA LEU A 23 -2.31 -8.93 14.83
C LEU A 23 -1.54 -8.44 13.60
N VAL A 24 -2.24 -8.09 12.52
CA VAL A 24 -1.58 -7.59 11.30
C VAL A 24 -0.93 -6.22 11.50
N THR A 25 -1.46 -5.39 12.40
CA THR A 25 -0.80 -4.13 12.81
C THR A 25 0.55 -4.42 13.47
N ILE A 26 0.59 -5.36 14.42
CA ILE A 26 1.84 -5.73 15.11
C ILE A 26 2.86 -6.28 14.11
N ILE A 27 2.42 -7.16 13.20
CA ILE A 27 3.25 -7.71 12.12
C ILE A 27 3.80 -6.59 11.24
N ALA A 28 2.95 -5.67 10.77
CA ALA A 28 3.39 -4.54 9.94
C ALA A 28 4.39 -3.63 10.66
N ILE A 29 4.19 -3.38 11.97
CA ILE A 29 5.13 -2.60 12.79
C ILE A 29 6.49 -3.31 12.87
N ILE A 30 6.52 -4.62 13.12
CA ILE A 30 7.76 -5.40 13.14
C ILE A 30 8.47 -5.30 11.78
N GLY A 31 7.72 -5.44 10.68
CA GLY A 31 8.25 -5.28 9.33
C GLY A 31 8.83 -3.89 9.07
N ALA A 32 8.17 -2.83 9.57
CA ALA A 32 8.64 -1.46 9.43
C ALA A 32 9.96 -1.24 10.19
N PHE A 33 10.05 -1.68 11.43
CA PHE A 33 11.27 -1.60 12.22
C PHE A 33 12.40 -2.43 11.62
N ALA A 34 12.12 -3.66 11.16
CA ALA A 34 13.10 -4.51 10.50
C ALA A 34 13.61 -3.88 9.19
N GLY A 35 12.72 -3.29 8.38
CA GLY A 35 13.08 -2.58 7.15
C GLY A 35 13.95 -1.35 7.42
N LEU A 36 13.61 -0.55 8.43
CA LEU A 36 14.41 0.61 8.85
C LEU A 36 15.78 0.22 9.39
N ALA A 37 15.86 -0.84 10.19
CA ALA A 37 17.13 -1.31 10.76
C ALA A 37 18.07 -1.90 9.70
N THR A 38 17.52 -2.65 8.74
CA THR A 38 18.30 -3.30 7.67
C THR A 38 18.47 -2.45 6.41
N LYS A 39 17.79 -1.29 6.35
CA LYS A 39 17.69 -0.41 5.17
C LYS A 39 17.19 -1.15 3.91
N ASN A 40 16.42 -2.22 4.09
CA ASN A 40 15.91 -3.02 2.98
C ASN A 40 14.37 -2.91 2.92
N PRO A 41 13.80 -2.36 1.83
CA PRO A 41 12.36 -2.18 1.69
C PRO A 41 11.58 -3.50 1.61
N LEU A 42 12.24 -4.63 1.29
CA LEU A 42 11.57 -5.94 1.21
C LEU A 42 10.90 -6.35 2.52
N TRP A 43 11.50 -6.01 3.66
CA TRP A 43 10.95 -6.39 4.97
C TRP A 43 9.57 -5.77 5.20
N ILE A 44 9.41 -4.47 4.95
CA ILE A 44 8.10 -3.82 5.14
C ILE A 44 7.08 -4.32 4.12
N LEU A 45 7.48 -4.50 2.86
CA LEU A 45 6.58 -4.98 1.81
C LEU A 45 6.10 -6.41 2.08
N PHE A 46 6.98 -7.31 2.49
CA PHE A 46 6.61 -8.68 2.82
C PHE A 46 5.66 -8.75 4.02
N PHE A 47 5.91 -7.96 5.07
CA PHE A 47 5.06 -7.93 6.26
C PHE A 47 3.73 -7.19 6.04
N LEU A 48 3.58 -6.44 4.96
CA LEU A 48 2.29 -5.86 4.52
C LEU A 48 1.40 -6.86 3.75
N LEU A 49 1.92 -8.01 3.31
CA LEU A 49 1.14 -9.04 2.65
C LEU A 49 -0.07 -9.52 3.49
N PRO A 50 0.08 -9.92 4.77
CA PRO A 50 -1.07 -10.35 5.55
C PRO A 50 -2.15 -9.25 5.68
N THR A 51 -1.74 -7.98 5.76
CA THR A 51 -2.66 -6.83 5.81
C THR A 51 -3.44 -6.67 4.51
N THR A 52 -2.74 -6.63 3.37
CA THR A 52 -3.37 -6.48 2.04
C THR A 52 -4.23 -7.67 1.65
N ILE A 53 -3.80 -8.89 1.99
CA ILE A 53 -4.58 -10.13 1.77
C ILE A 53 -5.88 -10.08 2.58
N TYR A 54 -5.80 -9.75 3.86
CA TYR A 54 -6.99 -9.66 4.70
C TYR A 54 -7.94 -8.56 4.22
N GLU A 55 -7.40 -7.41 3.77
CA GLU A 55 -8.20 -6.34 3.18
C GLU A 55 -8.91 -6.80 1.90
N ALA A 56 -8.22 -7.49 0.98
CA ALA A 56 -8.79 -7.99 -0.27
C ALA A 56 -9.91 -9.02 -0.06
N ILE A 57 -9.76 -9.90 0.93
CA ILE A 57 -10.76 -10.93 1.25
C ILE A 57 -11.99 -10.30 1.92
N ARG A 58 -11.78 -9.35 2.83
CA ARG A 58 -12.85 -8.74 3.63
C ARG A 58 -13.62 -7.65 2.89
N THR A 59 -13.01 -6.99 1.92
CA THR A 59 -13.65 -5.87 1.20
C THR A 59 -14.76 -6.40 0.29
N GLN A 60 -16.00 -6.32 0.79
CA GLN A 60 -17.22 -6.69 0.07
C GLN A 60 -18.08 -5.47 -0.32
N GLU A 61 -17.71 -4.27 0.13
CA GLU A 61 -18.48 -3.04 -0.08
C GLU A 61 -18.20 -2.39 -1.44
N GLY A 62 -19.02 -2.69 -2.45
CA GLY A 62 -19.03 -2.02 -3.75
C GLY A 62 -17.97 -2.49 -4.75
N ALA A 63 -18.31 -2.51 -6.04
CA ALA A 63 -17.45 -3.04 -7.10
C ALA A 63 -16.11 -2.28 -7.23
N SER A 64 -16.13 -0.95 -7.09
CA SER A 64 -14.92 -0.12 -7.21
C SER A 64 -13.98 -0.29 -6.01
N THR A 65 -14.49 -0.34 -4.79
CA THR A 65 -13.68 -0.53 -3.56
C THR A 65 -13.05 -1.92 -3.53
N LYS A 66 -13.81 -2.94 -3.95
CA LYS A 66 -13.30 -4.31 -4.10
C LYS A 66 -12.17 -4.39 -5.12
N PHE A 67 -12.33 -3.73 -6.26
CA PHE A 67 -11.27 -3.67 -7.27
C PHE A 67 -10.02 -2.98 -6.72
N SER A 68 -10.16 -1.83 -6.05
CA SER A 68 -9.04 -1.13 -5.43
C SER A 68 -8.30 -1.99 -4.39
N SER A 69 -9.03 -2.76 -3.59
CA SER A 69 -8.44 -3.64 -2.58
C SER A 69 -7.66 -4.82 -3.19
N ILE A 70 -8.19 -5.45 -4.25
CA ILE A 70 -7.47 -6.48 -5.00
C ILE A 70 -6.25 -5.87 -5.71
N LEU A 71 -6.41 -4.67 -6.27
CA LEU A 71 -5.33 -3.97 -6.97
C LEU A 71 -4.17 -3.64 -6.03
N LEU A 72 -4.44 -3.26 -4.77
CA LEU A 72 -3.41 -3.09 -3.74
C LEU A 72 -2.57 -4.37 -3.57
N LEU A 73 -3.23 -5.53 -3.46
CA LEU A 73 -2.53 -6.80 -3.32
C LEU A 73 -1.68 -7.12 -4.55
N VAL A 74 -2.23 -6.94 -5.76
CA VAL A 74 -1.50 -7.17 -7.02
C VAL A 74 -0.27 -6.28 -7.12
N ILE A 75 -0.40 -4.99 -6.82
CA ILE A 75 0.72 -4.04 -6.84
C ILE A 75 1.78 -4.44 -5.83
N LEU A 76 1.39 -4.80 -4.59
CA LEU A 76 2.34 -5.22 -3.57
C LEU A 76 3.13 -6.46 -4.00
N VAL A 77 2.46 -7.46 -4.57
CA VAL A 77 3.10 -8.69 -5.06
C VAL A 77 4.05 -8.38 -6.22
N LEU A 78 3.62 -7.56 -7.18
CA LEU A 78 4.47 -7.13 -8.30
C LEU A 78 5.71 -6.36 -7.81
N GLU A 79 5.54 -5.48 -6.84
CA GLU A 79 6.64 -4.71 -6.25
C GLU A 79 7.67 -5.62 -5.58
N ILE A 80 7.22 -6.59 -4.80
CA ILE A 80 8.10 -7.60 -4.19
C ILE A 80 8.90 -8.34 -5.26
N PHE A 81 8.25 -8.75 -6.36
CA PHE A 81 8.94 -9.39 -7.48
C PHE A 81 9.97 -8.46 -8.14
N LEU A 82 9.63 -7.20 -8.42
CA LEU A 82 10.53 -6.23 -9.04
C LEU A 82 11.79 -5.99 -8.21
N ILE A 83 11.65 -5.91 -6.88
CA ILE A 83 12.78 -5.73 -5.98
C ILE A 83 13.63 -7.00 -5.89
N ILE A 84 13.02 -8.19 -5.80
CA ILE A 84 13.76 -9.47 -5.76
C ILE A 84 14.56 -9.70 -7.05
N PHE A 85 13.95 -9.46 -8.21
CA PHE A 85 14.62 -9.60 -9.51
C PHE A 85 15.55 -8.44 -9.85
N ASN A 86 15.65 -7.43 -8.96
CA ASN A 86 16.47 -6.24 -9.10
C ASN A 86 16.31 -5.55 -10.47
N VAL A 87 15.06 -5.47 -10.94
CA VAL A 87 14.73 -4.79 -12.19
C VAL A 87 14.82 -3.28 -11.93
N ASN A 88 15.88 -2.66 -12.43
CA ASN A 88 16.04 -1.21 -12.41
C ASN A 88 15.57 -0.68 -13.75
N PHE A 89 14.37 -0.12 -13.80
CA PHE A 89 13.87 0.56 -14.99
C PHE A 89 13.89 2.06 -14.71
N ASP A 90 14.71 2.77 -15.45
CA ASP A 90 14.84 4.21 -15.31
C ASP A 90 13.66 4.91 -15.98
N LEU A 91 12.78 5.48 -15.15
CA LEU A 91 11.65 6.26 -15.63
C LEU A 91 12.12 7.59 -16.24
N ALA A 92 13.23 8.16 -15.77
CA ALA A 92 13.77 9.40 -16.32
C ALA A 92 14.23 9.20 -17.77
N GLY A 93 14.97 8.12 -18.04
CA GLY A 93 15.34 7.72 -19.39
C GLY A 93 14.16 7.41 -20.30
N PHE A 94 13.08 6.82 -19.78
CA PHE A 94 11.87 6.52 -20.58
C PHE A 94 11.07 7.79 -20.94
N PHE A 95 10.92 8.73 -20.00
CA PHE A 95 10.18 9.97 -20.23
C PHE A 95 11.05 11.11 -20.80
N GLY A 96 12.36 10.92 -20.88
CA GLY A 96 13.31 11.93 -21.35
C GLY A 96 13.44 13.15 -20.42
N ALA A 97 13.05 13.01 -19.16
CA ALA A 97 13.02 14.09 -18.19
C ALA A 97 13.34 13.56 -16.78
N GLU A 98 14.24 14.23 -16.07
CA GLU A 98 14.61 13.90 -14.68
C GLU A 98 13.50 14.24 -13.68
N GLU A 99 12.65 15.20 -14.04
CA GLU A 99 11.48 15.60 -13.26
C GLU A 99 10.26 15.75 -14.16
N LYS A 100 9.07 15.41 -13.64
CA LYS A 100 7.81 15.53 -14.35
C LYS A 100 6.81 16.28 -13.50
N TYR A 101 6.23 17.31 -14.08
CA TYR A 101 5.19 18.08 -13.41
C TYR A 101 3.86 17.35 -13.49
N ILE A 102 3.31 16.93 -12.35
CA ILE A 102 2.01 16.26 -12.24
C ILE A 102 1.22 16.91 -11.11
N ALA A 103 -0.01 17.34 -11.42
CA ALA A 103 -0.97 17.85 -10.44
C ALA A 103 -0.45 18.98 -9.51
N GLY A 104 0.40 19.87 -10.03
CA GLY A 104 0.93 21.00 -9.24
C GLY A 104 2.32 20.77 -8.62
N TYR A 105 2.88 19.56 -8.76
CA TYR A 105 4.13 19.17 -8.11
C TYR A 105 5.15 18.67 -9.14
N THR A 106 6.41 19.05 -8.98
CA THR A 106 7.53 18.43 -9.70
C THR A 106 7.88 17.12 -9.01
N LEU A 107 7.70 16.01 -9.73
CA LEU A 107 8.05 14.68 -9.25
C LEU A 107 9.38 14.27 -9.87
N PRO A 108 10.42 14.00 -9.07
CA PRO A 108 11.64 13.40 -9.59
C PRO A 108 11.30 12.00 -10.13
N LEU A 109 11.63 11.75 -11.39
CA LEU A 109 11.51 10.42 -11.98
C LEU A 109 12.67 9.59 -11.46
N GLY A 110 12.38 8.81 -10.42
CA GLY A 110 13.30 7.83 -9.88
C GLY A 110 13.11 6.44 -10.49
N ASP A 111 13.70 5.46 -9.81
CA ASP A 111 13.53 4.04 -10.12
C ASP A 111 12.05 3.63 -10.10
N ILE A 112 11.64 2.75 -11.01
CA ILE A 112 10.29 2.17 -11.08
C ILE A 112 9.83 1.57 -9.76
N LYS A 113 10.75 1.13 -8.90
CA LYS A 113 10.49 0.62 -7.54
C LYS A 113 9.79 1.62 -6.62
N ILE A 114 9.85 2.93 -6.92
CA ILE A 114 9.11 3.94 -6.14
C ILE A 114 7.62 3.95 -6.52
N PHE A 115 7.29 3.57 -7.76
CA PHE A 115 5.95 3.71 -8.30
C PHE A 115 4.96 2.75 -7.63
N GLY A 116 5.36 1.51 -7.33
CA GLY A 116 4.51 0.54 -6.62
C GLY A 116 4.08 1.06 -5.24
N PRO A 117 5.01 1.39 -4.33
CA PRO A 117 4.72 1.99 -3.03
C PRO A 117 3.92 3.29 -3.12
N LEU A 118 4.18 4.15 -4.11
CA LEU A 118 3.40 5.37 -4.32
C LEU A 118 1.94 5.06 -4.69
N LEU A 119 1.71 4.10 -5.59
CA LEU A 119 0.35 3.66 -5.93
C LEU A 119 -0.34 3.00 -4.74
N LEU A 120 0.37 2.20 -3.94
CA LEU A 120 -0.16 1.62 -2.71
C LEU A 120 -0.65 2.70 -1.75
N ALA A 121 0.18 3.71 -1.50
CA ALA A 121 -0.15 4.83 -0.62
C ALA A 121 -1.36 5.63 -1.12
N THR A 122 -1.41 5.86 -2.43
CA THR A 122 -2.49 6.63 -3.06
C THR A 122 -3.82 5.86 -3.00
N LEU A 123 -3.82 4.60 -3.41
CA LEU A 123 -5.00 3.73 -3.41
C LEU A 123 -5.52 3.48 -1.99
N SER A 124 -4.62 3.23 -1.04
CA SER A 124 -5.01 3.07 0.36
C SER A 124 -5.61 4.35 0.94
N THR A 125 -5.04 5.51 0.61
CA THR A 125 -5.63 6.81 1.00
C THR A 125 -7.04 6.98 0.45
N ILE A 126 -7.27 6.63 -0.82
CA ILE A 126 -8.61 6.66 -1.42
C ILE A 126 -9.58 5.72 -0.67
N LEU A 127 -9.13 4.52 -0.30
CA LEU A 127 -9.95 3.55 0.43
C LEU A 127 -10.36 4.03 1.83
N ILE A 128 -9.49 4.78 2.53
CA ILE A 128 -9.81 5.38 3.84
C ILE A 128 -11.05 6.27 3.76
N PHE A 129 -11.19 7.04 2.68
CA PHE A 129 -12.33 7.94 2.48
C PHE A 129 -13.56 7.25 1.90
N ARG A 130 -13.36 6.32 0.97
CA ARG A 130 -14.46 5.69 0.24
C ARG A 130 -15.19 4.62 1.07
N THR A 131 -14.50 3.95 1.98
CA THR A 131 -15.06 2.81 2.71
C THR A 131 -15.79 3.26 3.97
N ARG A 132 -16.90 2.61 4.36
CA ARG A 132 -17.59 2.90 5.63
C ARG A 132 -17.19 1.95 6.77
N GLY A 133 -16.75 0.73 6.44
CA GLY A 133 -16.25 -0.25 7.40
C GLY A 133 -15.05 0.25 8.23
N LYS A 134 -15.22 0.31 9.56
CA LYS A 134 -14.20 0.75 10.53
C LYS A 134 -12.88 -0.01 10.39
N TYR A 135 -12.95 -1.33 10.22
CA TYR A 135 -11.78 -2.20 10.13
C TYR A 135 -11.08 -2.15 8.77
N THR A 136 -11.82 -1.93 7.69
CA THR A 136 -11.21 -1.71 6.37
C THR A 136 -10.45 -0.39 6.36
N LYS A 137 -11.03 0.69 6.93
CA LYS A 137 -10.30 1.94 7.12
C LYS A 137 -9.01 1.76 7.91
N TRP A 138 -9.06 0.98 8.99
CA TRP A 138 -7.87 0.67 9.79
C TRP A 138 -6.81 -0.03 8.92
N LEU A 139 -7.16 -1.09 8.19
CA LEU A 139 -6.22 -1.79 7.30
C LEU A 139 -5.61 -0.85 6.25
N SER A 140 -6.45 -0.02 5.60
CA SER A 140 -5.97 0.94 4.60
C SER A 140 -5.01 1.98 5.21
N ILE A 141 -5.20 2.38 6.48
CA ILE A 141 -4.25 3.24 7.20
C ILE A 141 -2.89 2.53 7.39
N ILE A 142 -2.89 1.25 7.79
CA ILE A 142 -1.65 0.48 7.95
C ILE A 142 -0.92 0.38 6.61
N ILE A 143 -1.63 0.10 5.52
CA ILE A 143 -1.04 0.04 4.18
C ILE A 143 -0.47 1.40 3.77
N ALA A 144 -1.21 2.49 4.00
CA ALA A 144 -0.74 3.85 3.69
C ALA A 144 0.58 4.15 4.41
N ILE A 145 0.63 3.94 5.72
CA ILE A 145 1.84 4.19 6.52
C ILE A 145 2.98 3.26 6.09
N GLY A 146 2.70 1.97 5.91
CA GLY A 146 3.72 1.00 5.48
C GLY A 146 4.31 1.32 4.12
N SER A 147 3.48 1.77 3.17
CA SER A 147 3.95 2.22 1.85
C SER A 147 4.79 3.50 1.92
N LEU A 148 4.46 4.45 2.80
CA LEU A 148 5.28 5.63 3.06
C LEU A 148 6.65 5.26 3.63
N VAL A 149 6.72 4.28 4.54
CA VAL A 149 7.98 3.74 5.05
C VAL A 149 8.79 3.07 3.93
N ALA A 150 8.14 2.32 3.04
CA ALA A 150 8.80 1.73 1.88
C ALA A 150 9.38 2.81 0.94
N ILE A 151 8.63 3.89 0.66
CA ILE A 151 9.11 5.03 -0.14
C ILE A 151 10.35 5.65 0.50
N TYR A 152 10.31 5.91 1.81
CA TYR A 152 11.45 6.46 2.55
C TYR A 152 12.70 5.59 2.46
N LEU A 153 12.52 4.26 2.52
CA LEU A 153 13.62 3.28 2.41
C LEU A 153 14.21 3.21 1.00
N ILE A 154 13.39 3.38 -0.04
CA ILE A 154 13.85 3.33 -1.43
C ILE A 154 14.53 4.64 -1.83
N ASN A 155 13.87 5.77 -1.54
CA ASN A 155 14.40 7.09 -1.85
C ASN A 155 13.91 8.14 -0.82
N PRO A 156 14.76 8.57 0.11
CA PRO A 156 14.38 9.54 1.14
C PRO A 156 14.12 10.94 0.57
N TYR A 157 14.67 11.28 -0.60
CA TYR A 157 14.37 12.57 -1.26
C TYR A 157 12.92 12.60 -1.73
N PHE A 158 12.47 11.55 -2.43
CA PHE A 158 11.10 11.47 -2.95
C PHE A 158 10.01 11.39 -1.85
N PHE A 159 10.39 10.96 -0.64
CA PHE A 159 9.45 10.83 0.48
C PHE A 159 8.71 12.13 0.81
N GLN A 160 9.38 13.29 0.75
CA GLN A 160 8.76 14.56 1.09
C GLN A 160 7.67 14.93 0.08
N GLU A 161 7.93 14.74 -1.21
CA GLU A 161 6.99 14.99 -2.29
C GLU A 161 5.82 14.02 -2.23
N ALA A 162 6.07 12.73 -1.98
CA ALA A 162 5.02 11.73 -1.79
C ALA A 162 4.12 12.09 -0.59
N LEU A 163 4.72 12.51 0.53
CA LEU A 163 3.97 12.92 1.72
C LEU A 163 3.13 14.16 1.44
N LYS A 164 3.70 15.20 0.79
CA LYS A 164 2.95 16.40 0.38
C LYS A 164 1.75 16.04 -0.50
N LEU A 165 1.95 15.19 -1.50
CA LEU A 165 0.87 14.75 -2.39
C LEU A 165 -0.27 14.07 -1.63
N ILE A 166 0.07 13.15 -0.73
CA ILE A 166 -0.93 12.41 0.06
C ILE A 166 -1.66 13.33 1.02
N VAL A 167 -0.94 14.22 1.73
CA VAL A 167 -1.53 15.18 2.68
C VAL A 167 -2.42 16.20 1.98
N ASN A 168 -2.02 16.73 0.82
CA ASN A 168 -2.85 17.66 0.06
C ASN A 168 -4.09 16.95 -0.50
N SER A 169 -3.93 15.74 -1.03
CA SER A 169 -5.06 14.90 -1.46
C SER A 169 -6.03 14.57 -0.31
N LEU A 170 -5.50 14.42 0.92
CA LEU A 170 -6.28 14.21 2.13
C LEU A 170 -7.06 15.49 2.47
N PHE A 171 -6.40 16.65 2.44
CA PHE A 171 -6.99 17.94 2.79
C PHE A 171 -8.10 18.35 1.81
N ASP A 172 -7.86 18.23 0.50
CA ASP A 172 -8.85 18.54 -0.55
C ASP A 172 -10.13 17.71 -0.42
N ARG A 173 -10.01 16.49 0.11
CA ARG A 173 -11.18 15.62 0.39
C ARG A 173 -11.91 15.97 1.67
N PHE A 174 -11.26 16.63 2.62
CA PHE A 174 -11.85 17.11 3.86
C PHE A 174 -12.42 18.52 3.76
N SER A 175 -11.97 19.34 2.80
CA SER A 175 -12.40 20.73 2.63
C SER A 175 -13.77 20.88 1.91
N PHE A 176 -14.64 19.87 1.99
CA PHE A 176 -16.01 19.89 1.47
C PHE A 176 -17.02 19.42 2.53
#